data_AF-A0A2E1LYS2-F1
#
_entry.id   AF-A0A2E1LYS2-F1
#
_cell.length_a   1.000
_cell.length_b   1.000
_cell.length_c   1.000
_cell.angle_alpha   90.00
_cell.angle_beta   90.00
_cell.angle_gamma   90.00
#
_symmetry.space_group_name_H-M   'P 1'
#
loop_
_entity.id
_entity.type
_entity.pdbx_description
1 polymer ?
#
loop_
_entity_poly.entity_id
_entity_poly.type
_entity_poly.pdbx_seq_one_letter_code
_entity_poly.pdbx_strand_id
1 'polypeptide(L)'
;MGLLWLIAAPGAWAQQLAREASGLLQDLERYEQQLEEYEFEYGFFDIRLQEPLLAIEALHAELGDYPEMRATQNRRLQLTRTALGLEHPDIIPLVEAMVRTDIRLSNWTEVSDHLEHLHTLTVANYGIDSEQAMLALQRQASWYEIRVYVDENRERADNFMEARDIYEELLDLAKNKYSEDDPRLVPWLNKRAYSLYQQVAGLNVDSPVAMDMIQETARKDGPARLETPRMRGFNNPISPGGINRVIPVTEKGEPVGVAYLRLANSLINDIQDIAEAQGDAEMAALAQLYHGDYAYLQGRSIGRSDYREAREKLLALGIKTERLDAFFGRPMIIPIPVFYSRFSDLEAYQLSGSEMPLLGEVDVDEDADPWETPIHLGQFRAWEQGLASIPLPQPVDGLLEFQTPLYTVDVRFRINSRGNTSGVKGLVIEPEDRRARSRAVRAVRNLQFRPALYGNRSKPRDHVELRYQMMNESD
;
A
#
# COMPACT_ATOMS: atom_id res chain seq x y z
N MET A 1 -11.74 46.38 -22.06
CA MET A 1 -12.01 47.19 -20.85
C MET A 1 -11.92 46.28 -19.64
N GLY A 2 -10.84 46.42 -18.85
CA GLY A 2 -10.82 46.04 -17.43
C GLY A 2 -10.56 44.58 -17.05
N LEU A 3 -9.37 44.05 -17.36
CA LEU A 3 -8.72 43.03 -16.55
C LEU A 3 -8.03 43.75 -15.37
N LEU A 4 -8.57 43.60 -14.16
CA LEU A 4 -7.91 44.01 -12.91
C LEU A 4 -7.33 42.74 -12.26
N TRP A 5 -6.09 42.45 -12.61
CA TRP A 5 -5.24 41.54 -11.85
C TRP A 5 -4.87 42.21 -10.52
N LEU A 6 -5.33 41.63 -9.42
CA LEU A 6 -4.76 41.86 -8.09
C LEU A 6 -3.40 41.17 -8.05
N ILE A 7 -2.36 41.88 -8.47
CA ILE A 7 -0.97 41.52 -8.19
C ILE A 7 -0.74 41.90 -6.72
N ALA A 8 -0.91 40.94 -5.81
CA ALA A 8 -0.35 41.06 -4.47
C ALA A 8 1.19 41.09 -4.60
N ALA A 9 1.81 42.17 -4.15
CA ALA A 9 3.25 42.35 -4.26
C ALA A 9 4.00 41.27 -3.44
N PRO A 10 4.98 40.55 -4.03
CA PRO A 10 5.74 39.51 -3.33
C PRO A 10 6.47 40.01 -2.06
N GLY A 11 6.69 41.32 -1.93
CA GLY A 11 7.31 41.93 -0.75
C GLY A 11 6.42 42.01 0.49
N ALA A 12 5.09 42.10 0.35
CA ALA A 12 4.18 42.18 1.50
C ALA A 12 4.02 40.82 2.19
N TRP A 13 3.92 39.74 1.39
CA TRP A 13 3.90 38.36 1.88
C TRP A 13 5.23 37.96 2.52
N ALA A 14 6.37 38.31 1.90
CA ALA A 14 7.69 38.05 2.48
C ALA A 14 7.92 38.84 3.79
N GLN A 15 7.44 40.09 3.88
CA GLN A 15 7.49 40.87 5.12
C GLN A 15 6.59 40.29 6.22
N GLN A 16 5.41 39.76 5.84
CA GLN A 16 4.52 39.11 6.78
C GLN A 16 5.14 37.81 7.32
N LEU A 17 5.65 36.95 6.45
CA LEU A 17 6.38 35.73 6.84
C LEU A 17 7.59 36.04 7.73
N ALA A 18 8.35 37.10 7.43
CA ALA A 18 9.48 37.51 8.26
C ALA A 18 9.06 38.01 9.64
N ARG A 19 7.91 38.69 9.76
CA ARG A 19 7.36 39.11 11.06
C ARG A 19 6.83 37.94 11.86
N GLU A 20 6.13 37.01 11.21
CA GLU A 20 5.66 35.76 11.83
C GLU A 20 6.84 34.95 12.35
N ALA A 21 7.85 34.68 11.51
CA ALA A 21 9.07 33.99 11.93
C ALA A 21 9.80 34.70 13.07
N SER A 22 9.88 36.04 13.05
CA SER A 22 10.49 36.80 14.15
C SER A 22 9.68 36.71 15.45
N GLY A 23 8.36 36.59 15.39
CA GLY A 23 7.51 36.37 16.56
C GLY A 23 7.75 35.00 17.16
N LEU A 24 7.81 33.96 16.33
CA LEU A 24 8.09 32.59 16.75
C LEU A 24 9.45 32.46 17.44
N LEU A 25 10.49 33.13 16.92
CA LEU A 25 11.82 33.14 17.53
C LEU A 25 11.84 33.84 18.89
N GLN A 26 11.04 34.90 19.09
CA GLN A 26 10.92 35.57 20.40
C GLN A 26 10.18 34.70 21.41
N ASP A 27 9.13 34.00 20.97
CA ASP A 27 8.41 33.04 21.82
C ASP A 27 9.33 31.86 22.19
N LEU A 28 10.16 31.39 21.26
CA LEU A 28 11.14 30.33 21.48
C LEU A 28 12.14 30.74 22.57
N GLU A 29 12.78 31.91 22.43
CA GLU A 29 13.72 32.45 23.42
C GLU A 29 13.06 32.57 24.81
N ARG A 30 11.78 32.97 24.87
CA ARG A 30 11.04 33.06 26.14
C ARG A 30 10.87 31.68 26.79
N TYR A 31 10.48 30.66 26.03
CA TYR A 31 10.28 29.31 26.58
C TYR A 31 11.61 28.63 26.93
N GLU A 32 12.69 28.90 26.20
CA GLU A 32 14.04 28.45 26.54
C GLU A 32 14.50 29.05 27.88
N GLN A 33 14.28 30.35 28.11
CA GLN A 33 14.57 30.98 29.40
C GLN A 33 13.74 30.38 30.54
N GLN A 34 12.43 30.16 30.31
CA GLN A 34 11.57 29.50 31.29
C GLN A 34 12.05 28.07 31.61
N LEU A 35 12.51 27.34 30.60
CA LEU A 35 13.07 26.01 30.76
C LEU A 35 14.33 26.04 31.65
N GLU A 36 15.26 26.96 31.37
CA GLU A 36 16.46 27.15 32.20
C GLU A 36 16.13 27.51 33.66
N GLU A 37 15.14 28.39 33.88
CA GLU A 37 14.67 28.73 35.22
C GLU A 37 14.12 27.52 35.96
N TYR A 38 13.30 26.70 35.29
CA TYR A 38 12.74 25.49 35.89
C TYR A 38 13.81 24.43 36.15
N GLU A 39 14.81 24.29 35.28
CA GLU A 39 15.93 23.39 35.51
C GLU A 39 16.75 23.79 36.73
N PHE A 40 16.95 25.10 36.93
CA PHE A 40 17.62 25.63 38.11
C PHE A 40 16.82 25.42 39.40
N GLU A 41 15.51 25.67 39.37
CA GLU A 41 14.65 25.60 40.55
C GLU A 41 14.30 24.15 40.95
N TYR A 42 14.07 23.28 39.97
CA TYR A 42 13.47 21.96 40.17
C TYR A 42 14.38 20.79 39.78
N GLY A 43 15.42 21.05 38.98
CA GLY A 43 16.36 20.05 38.51
C GLY A 43 16.04 19.49 37.12
N PHE A 44 17.05 18.92 36.46
CA PHE A 44 17.05 18.53 35.04
C PHE A 44 16.04 17.46 34.62
N PHE A 45 15.42 16.73 35.56
CA PHE A 45 14.49 15.63 35.28
C PHE A 45 13.10 15.84 35.91
N ASP A 46 12.79 17.05 36.37
CA ASP A 46 11.50 17.35 36.99
C ASP A 46 10.38 17.41 35.95
N ILE A 47 9.23 16.79 36.25
CA ILE A 47 8.07 16.70 35.34
C ILE A 47 7.55 18.07 34.88
N ARG A 48 7.79 19.14 35.65
CA ARG A 48 7.39 20.51 35.29
C ARG A 48 8.08 21.03 34.03
N LEU A 49 9.22 20.46 33.64
CA LEU A 49 9.89 20.80 32.39
C LEU A 49 9.12 20.33 31.14
N GLN A 50 8.12 19.43 31.28
CA GLN A 50 7.34 18.95 30.13
C GLN A 50 6.60 20.05 29.38
N GLU A 51 6.04 21.02 30.09
CA GLU A 51 5.26 22.10 29.49
C GLU A 51 6.11 23.04 28.63
N PRO A 52 7.22 23.63 29.12
CA PRO A 52 8.07 24.44 28.26
C PRO A 52 8.69 23.64 27.11
N LEU A 53 9.04 22.37 27.32
CA LEU A 53 9.54 21.50 26.23
C LEU A 53 8.48 21.25 25.15
N LEU A 54 7.21 21.06 25.52
CA LEU A 54 6.09 20.94 24.58
C LEU A 54 5.91 22.21 23.76
N ALA A 55 6.04 23.38 24.39
CA ALA A 55 5.94 24.66 23.71
C ALA A 55 7.11 24.88 22.72
N ILE A 56 8.34 24.57 23.13
CA ILE A 56 9.53 24.63 22.27
C ILE A 56 9.38 23.70 21.06
N GLU A 57 8.90 22.46 21.28
CA GLU A 57 8.65 21.50 20.20
C GLU A 57 7.64 22.05 19.17
N ALA A 58 6.54 22.65 19.63
CA ALA A 58 5.53 23.24 18.75
C ALA A 58 6.11 24.41 17.94
N LEU A 59 6.93 25.26 18.54
CA LEU A 59 7.59 26.37 17.87
C LEU A 59 8.58 25.88 16.81
N HIS A 60 9.37 24.85 17.10
CA HIS A 60 10.25 24.22 16.10
C HIS A 60 9.46 23.62 14.95
N ALA A 61 8.32 23.00 15.22
CA ALA A 61 7.44 22.48 14.17
C ALA A 61 6.90 23.60 13.26
N GLU A 62 6.51 24.74 13.81
CA GLU A 62 6.04 25.91 13.04
C GLU A 62 7.16 26.56 12.22
N LEU A 63 8.38 26.58 12.76
CA LEU A 63 9.58 27.06 12.07
C LEU A 63 10.10 26.06 11.00
N GLY A 64 9.64 24.82 11.03
CA GLY A 64 10.17 23.74 10.19
C GLY A 64 11.55 23.23 10.62
N ASP A 65 11.97 23.52 11.86
CA ASP A 65 13.24 23.07 12.44
C ASP A 65 13.11 21.67 13.06
N TYR A 66 12.94 20.68 12.18
CA TYR A 66 12.78 19.28 12.59
C TYR A 66 14.00 18.70 13.34
N PRO A 67 15.26 19.08 13.05
CA PRO A 67 16.41 18.66 13.85
C PRO A 67 16.30 19.07 15.33
N GLU A 68 16.00 20.34 15.62
CA GLU A 68 15.87 20.82 17.00
C GLU A 68 14.57 20.33 17.65
N MET A 69 13.50 20.15 16.88
CA MET A 69 12.29 19.46 17.33
C MET A 69 12.62 18.04 17.83
N ARG A 70 13.42 17.27 17.08
CA ARG A 70 13.85 15.92 17.48
C ARG A 70 14.71 15.95 18.76
N ALA A 71 15.61 16.92 18.90
CA ALA A 71 16.40 17.09 20.12
C ALA A 71 15.50 17.33 21.35
N THR A 72 14.49 18.19 21.19
CA THR A 72 13.49 18.49 22.23
C THR A 72 12.65 17.26 22.58
N GLN A 73 12.18 16.51 21.58
CA GLN A 73 11.43 15.26 21.77
C GLN A 73 12.24 14.19 22.49
N ASN A 74 13.52 14.01 22.14
CA ASN A 74 14.42 13.09 22.83
C ASN A 74 14.57 13.45 24.32
N ARG A 75 14.70 14.74 24.62
CA ARG A 75 14.76 15.24 26.00
C ARG A 75 13.47 14.96 26.76
N ARG A 76 12.30 15.23 26.15
CA ARG A 76 11.00 14.89 26.72
C ARG A 76 10.87 13.40 26.99
N LEU A 77 11.35 12.55 26.07
CA LEU A 77 11.26 11.09 26.21
C LEU A 77 12.07 10.60 27.41
N GLN A 78 13.30 11.08 27.57
CA GLN A 78 14.14 10.77 28.73
C GLN A 78 13.46 11.21 30.04
N LEU A 79 12.85 12.40 30.05
CA LEU A 79 12.17 12.93 31.21
C LEU A 79 10.93 12.10 31.57
N THR A 80 10.06 11.83 30.60
CA THR A 80 8.85 11.02 30.81
C THR A 80 9.20 9.64 31.34
N ARG A 81 10.23 9.00 30.77
CA ARG A 81 10.75 7.70 31.23
C ARG A 81 11.25 7.74 32.67
N THR A 82 11.93 8.82 33.06
CA THR A 82 12.49 8.99 34.41
C THR A 82 11.39 9.29 35.43
N ALA A 83 10.41 10.12 35.06
CA ALA A 83 9.37 10.59 35.97
C ALA A 83 8.21 9.60 36.12
N LEU A 84 7.79 8.93 35.05
CA LEU A 84 6.58 8.10 35.00
C LEU A 84 6.86 6.60 34.82
N GLY A 85 8.09 6.22 34.44
CA GLY A 85 8.51 4.85 34.18
C GLY A 85 8.67 4.54 32.69
N LEU A 86 9.42 3.46 32.38
CA LEU A 86 9.84 3.11 31.02
C LEU A 86 8.69 2.69 30.10
N GLU A 87 7.60 2.18 30.67
CA GLU A 87 6.46 1.61 29.95
C GLU A 87 5.20 2.47 30.08
N HIS A 88 5.31 3.69 30.62
CA HIS A 88 4.14 4.53 30.88
C HIS A 88 3.39 4.87 29.56
N PRO A 89 2.03 4.79 29.52
CA PRO A 89 1.26 4.97 28.28
C PRO A 89 1.43 6.36 27.65
N ASP A 90 1.75 7.40 28.42
CA ASP A 90 2.04 8.75 27.89
C ASP A 90 3.28 8.80 26.97
N ILE A 91 4.12 7.77 26.98
CA ILE A 91 5.25 7.64 26.05
C ILE A 91 4.77 7.35 24.63
N ILE A 92 3.64 6.66 24.46
CA ILE A 92 3.10 6.26 23.14
C ILE A 92 2.91 7.47 22.21
N PRO A 93 2.14 8.51 22.56
CA PRO A 93 1.95 9.67 21.67
C PRO A 93 3.25 10.45 21.40
N LEU A 94 4.21 10.43 22.34
CA LEU A 94 5.52 11.06 22.12
C LEU A 94 6.34 10.28 21.09
N VAL A 95 6.38 8.95 21.17
CA VAL A 95 7.10 8.12 20.20
C VAL A 95 6.42 8.19 18.82
N GLU A 96 5.09 8.25 18.76
CA GLU A 96 4.38 8.53 17.50
C GLU A 96 4.77 9.89 16.90
N ALA A 97 4.93 10.93 17.72
CA ALA A 97 5.41 12.22 17.25
C ALA A 97 6.85 12.14 16.71
N MET A 98 7.73 11.38 17.40
CA MET A 98 9.11 11.15 16.96
C MET A 98 9.17 10.41 15.62
N VAL A 99 8.32 9.40 15.39
CA VAL A 99 8.19 8.73 14.07
C VAL A 99 7.92 9.75 12.97
N ARG A 100 6.99 10.68 13.18
CA ARG A 100 6.65 11.71 12.18
C ARG A 100 7.82 12.69 11.95
N THR A 101 8.58 13.01 12.98
CA THR A 101 9.77 13.87 12.86
C THR A 101 10.86 13.15 12.07
N ASP A 102 11.16 11.90 12.42
CA ASP A 102 12.22 11.11 11.78
C ASP A 102 11.90 10.72 10.34
N ILE A 103 10.63 10.54 9.99
CA ILE A 103 10.21 10.41 8.58
C ILE A 103 10.56 11.67 7.77
N ARG A 104 10.35 12.87 8.32
CA ARG A 104 10.67 14.13 7.63
C ARG A 104 12.17 14.37 7.51
N LEU A 105 12.93 13.89 8.50
CA LEU A 105 14.39 13.96 8.51
C LEU A 105 15.05 12.86 7.67
N SER A 106 14.28 11.92 7.11
CA SER A 106 14.79 10.73 6.44
C SER A 106 15.67 9.83 7.33
N ASN A 107 15.40 9.81 8.64
CA ASN A 107 16.11 9.00 9.63
C ASN A 107 15.48 7.59 9.73
N TRP A 108 15.58 6.80 8.65
CA TRP A 108 14.86 5.54 8.50
C TRP A 108 15.16 4.48 9.59
N THR A 109 16.39 4.46 10.09
CA THR A 109 16.78 3.57 11.21
C THR A 109 15.98 3.92 12.47
N GLU A 110 15.88 5.20 12.81
CA GLU A 110 15.18 5.68 14.01
C GLU A 110 13.67 5.43 13.92
N VAL A 111 13.09 5.56 12.71
CA VAL A 111 11.68 5.17 12.48
C VAL A 111 11.47 3.70 12.82
N SER A 112 12.39 2.82 12.42
CA SER A 112 12.33 1.39 12.74
C SER A 112 12.38 1.14 14.25
N ASP A 113 13.33 1.78 14.94
CA ASP A 113 13.51 1.67 16.39
C ASP A 113 12.28 2.20 17.16
N HIS A 114 11.68 3.29 16.68
CA HIS A 114 10.48 3.87 17.29
C HIS A 114 9.25 2.98 17.10
N LEU A 115 9.07 2.35 15.94
CA LEU A 115 7.97 1.42 15.71
C LEU A 115 8.11 0.14 16.55
N GLU A 116 9.34 -0.38 16.73
CA GLU A 116 9.61 -1.48 17.65
C GLU A 116 9.31 -1.09 19.11
N HIS A 117 9.70 0.13 19.50
CA HIS A 117 9.39 0.66 20.81
C HIS A 117 7.87 0.83 21.03
N LEU A 118 7.11 1.29 20.03
CA LEU A 118 5.64 1.35 20.09
C LEU A 118 5.02 -0.04 20.25
N HIS A 119 5.51 -1.04 19.52
CA HIS A 119 5.06 -2.43 19.70
C HIS A 119 5.34 -2.91 21.13
N THR A 120 6.55 -2.68 21.64
CA THR A 120 6.92 -3.05 23.02
C THR A 120 6.01 -2.38 24.05
N LEU A 121 5.77 -1.07 23.92
CA LEU A 121 4.90 -0.31 24.82
C LEU A 121 3.46 -0.82 24.77
N THR A 122 2.93 -1.09 23.58
CA THR A 122 1.55 -1.56 23.43
C THR A 122 1.35 -2.97 23.96
N VAL A 123 2.31 -3.88 23.75
CA VAL A 123 2.29 -5.22 24.36
C VAL A 123 2.35 -5.13 25.89
N ALA A 124 3.22 -4.29 26.46
CA ALA A 124 3.36 -4.13 27.90
C ALA A 124 2.08 -3.56 28.56
N ASN A 125 1.42 -2.61 27.90
CA ASN A 125 0.25 -1.93 28.46
C ASN A 125 -1.08 -2.66 28.20
N TYR A 126 -1.21 -3.40 27.09
CA TYR A 126 -2.50 -3.94 26.64
C TYR A 126 -2.50 -5.46 26.39
N GLY A 127 -1.33 -6.10 26.30
CA GLY A 127 -1.19 -7.52 25.96
C GLY A 127 -0.88 -7.76 24.48
N ILE A 128 -0.30 -8.94 24.19
CA ILE A 128 0.28 -9.29 22.87
C ILE A 128 -0.75 -9.42 21.74
N ASP A 129 -1.97 -9.85 22.06
CA ASP A 129 -3.09 -10.00 21.12
C ASP A 129 -4.08 -8.82 21.21
N SER A 130 -3.73 -7.74 21.90
CA SER A 130 -4.55 -6.53 21.95
C SER A 130 -4.67 -5.86 20.58
N GLU A 131 -5.75 -5.10 20.35
CA GLU A 131 -5.90 -4.35 19.08
C GLU A 131 -4.78 -3.32 18.90
N GLN A 132 -4.29 -2.76 20.00
CA GLN A 132 -3.19 -1.81 20.05
C GLN A 132 -1.85 -2.46 19.66
N ALA A 133 -1.54 -3.64 20.19
CA ALA A 133 -0.33 -4.39 19.83
C ALA A 133 -0.36 -4.83 18.36
N MET A 134 -1.51 -5.37 17.91
CA MET A 134 -1.69 -5.73 16.51
C MET A 134 -1.59 -4.52 15.56
N LEU A 135 -2.10 -3.35 15.95
CA LEU A 135 -1.93 -2.12 15.15
C LEU A 135 -0.46 -1.69 15.10
N ALA A 136 0.28 -1.75 16.22
CA ALA A 136 1.70 -1.42 16.24
C ALA A 136 2.52 -2.36 15.36
N LEU A 137 2.23 -3.66 15.42
CA LEU A 137 2.85 -4.67 14.56
C LEU A 137 2.47 -4.47 13.08
N GLN A 138 1.22 -4.09 12.78
CA GLN A 138 0.81 -3.73 11.42
C GLN A 138 1.53 -2.47 10.91
N ARG A 139 1.78 -1.48 11.76
CA ARG A 139 2.61 -0.31 11.39
C ARG A 139 4.04 -0.74 11.04
N GLN A 140 4.62 -1.72 11.74
CA GLN A 140 5.92 -2.29 11.36
C GLN A 140 5.87 -2.96 9.99
N ALA A 141 4.84 -3.77 9.69
CA ALA A 141 4.67 -4.36 8.36
C ALA A 141 4.57 -3.29 7.26
N SER A 142 3.73 -2.26 7.46
CA SER A 142 3.63 -1.14 6.52
C SER A 142 4.96 -0.38 6.37
N TRP A 143 5.73 -0.24 7.44
CA TRP A 143 7.05 0.38 7.38
C TRP A 143 8.05 -0.44 6.58
N TYR A 144 8.08 -1.76 6.75
CA TYR A 144 8.89 -2.64 5.89
C TYR A 144 8.46 -2.55 4.41
N GLU A 145 7.16 -2.44 4.13
CA GLU A 145 6.68 -2.20 2.76
C GLU A 145 7.17 -0.85 2.19
N ILE A 146 7.27 0.18 3.04
CA ILE A 146 7.84 1.48 2.66
C ILE A 146 9.36 1.35 2.43
N ARG A 147 10.06 0.57 3.25
CA ARG A 147 11.49 0.31 3.10
C ARG A 147 11.88 -0.42 1.81
N VAL A 148 10.95 -1.15 1.20
CA VAL A 148 11.15 -1.72 -0.16
C VAL A 148 11.46 -0.64 -1.20
N TYR A 149 11.07 0.62 -0.99
CA TYR A 149 11.37 1.69 -1.93
C TYR A 149 12.38 2.73 -1.41
N VAL A 150 12.50 2.97 -0.10
CA VAL A 150 13.51 3.93 0.44
C VAL A 150 14.91 3.35 0.55
N ASP A 151 15.06 2.03 0.68
CA ASP A 151 16.37 1.38 0.89
C ASP A 151 17.02 0.91 -0.43
N GLU A 152 18.29 0.50 -0.32
CA GLU A 152 19.08 -0.06 -1.42
C GLU A 152 18.54 -1.42 -1.89
N ASN A 153 18.74 -1.74 -3.18
CA ASN A 153 18.18 -2.92 -3.86
C ASN A 153 18.27 -4.24 -3.07
N ARG A 154 19.41 -4.53 -2.45
CA ARG A 154 19.62 -5.80 -1.74
C ARG A 154 18.74 -5.91 -0.49
N GLU A 155 18.51 -4.79 0.20
CA GLU A 155 17.68 -4.74 1.40
C GLU A 155 16.18 -4.76 1.04
N ARG A 156 15.80 -4.38 -0.18
CA ARG A 156 14.40 -4.39 -0.64
C ARG A 156 13.76 -5.77 -0.56
N ALA A 157 14.49 -6.81 -1.00
CA ALA A 157 13.99 -8.18 -0.91
C ALA A 157 13.83 -8.63 0.55
N ASP A 158 14.79 -8.32 1.41
CA ASP A 158 14.71 -8.64 2.84
C ASP A 158 13.52 -7.92 3.50
N ASN A 159 13.40 -6.61 3.29
CA ASN A 159 12.29 -5.79 3.79
C ASN A 159 10.92 -6.32 3.33
N PHE A 160 10.81 -6.71 2.05
CA PHE A 160 9.60 -7.34 1.53
C PHE A 160 9.24 -8.61 2.33
N MET A 161 10.24 -9.45 2.61
CA MET A 161 10.03 -10.71 3.32
C MET A 161 9.70 -10.48 4.79
N GLU A 162 10.27 -9.47 5.44
CA GLU A 162 9.89 -9.08 6.82
C GLU A 162 8.43 -8.62 6.89
N ALA A 163 7.98 -7.75 5.98
CA ALA A 163 6.57 -7.35 5.93
C ALA A 163 5.62 -8.55 5.78
N ARG A 164 5.99 -9.49 4.90
CA ARG A 164 5.24 -10.73 4.66
C ARG A 164 5.14 -11.60 5.91
N ASP A 165 6.26 -11.77 6.62
CA ASP A 165 6.33 -12.61 7.82
C ASP A 165 5.50 -11.98 8.96
N ILE A 166 5.50 -10.64 9.08
CA ILE A 166 4.63 -9.94 10.03
C ILE A 166 3.14 -10.09 9.67
N TYR A 167 2.76 -10.06 8.40
CA TYR A 167 1.36 -10.31 8.00
C TYR A 167 0.90 -11.75 8.30
N GLU A 168 1.82 -12.72 8.37
CA GLU A 168 1.53 -14.07 8.84
C GLU A 168 1.30 -14.08 10.35
N GLU A 169 2.19 -13.45 11.12
CA GLU A 169 2.06 -13.30 12.58
C GLU A 169 0.76 -12.60 12.98
N LEU A 170 0.39 -11.52 12.28
CA LEU A 170 -0.88 -10.82 12.51
C LEU A 170 -2.10 -11.72 12.28
N LEU A 171 -2.06 -12.60 11.28
CA LEU A 171 -3.13 -13.56 11.05
C LEU A 171 -3.17 -14.62 12.15
N ASP A 172 -2.03 -15.10 12.62
CA ASP A 172 -1.96 -16.07 13.71
C ASP A 172 -2.47 -15.48 15.04
N LEU A 173 -2.08 -14.23 15.36
CA LEU A 173 -2.63 -13.49 16.49
C LEU A 173 -4.15 -13.33 16.38
N ALA A 174 -4.65 -12.97 15.20
CA ALA A 174 -6.09 -12.86 14.95
C ALA A 174 -6.81 -14.21 15.14
N LYS A 175 -6.26 -15.31 14.63
CA LYS A 175 -6.82 -16.68 14.77
C LYS A 175 -6.80 -17.19 16.20
N ASN A 176 -5.82 -16.78 17.00
CA ASN A 176 -5.76 -17.12 18.43
C ASN A 176 -6.79 -16.34 19.24
N LYS A 177 -7.09 -15.10 18.83
CA LYS A 177 -8.00 -14.19 19.52
C LYS A 177 -9.47 -14.42 19.18
N TYR A 178 -9.78 -14.68 17.91
CA TYR A 178 -11.15 -14.79 17.40
C TYR A 178 -11.50 -16.24 17.07
N SER A 179 -12.79 -16.60 17.17
CA SER A 179 -13.26 -17.92 16.71
C SER A 179 -13.14 -18.04 15.18
N GLU A 180 -13.02 -19.27 14.67
CA GLU A 180 -12.86 -19.55 13.24
C GLU A 180 -13.91 -18.88 12.34
N ASP A 181 -15.15 -18.75 12.83
CA ASP A 181 -16.28 -18.13 12.09
C ASP A 181 -16.47 -16.63 12.37
N ASP A 182 -15.54 -15.95 13.06
CA ASP A 182 -15.70 -14.55 13.45
C ASP A 182 -15.43 -13.59 12.26
N PRO A 183 -16.36 -12.69 11.90
CA PRO A 183 -16.16 -11.69 10.85
C PRO A 183 -14.91 -10.81 11.04
N ARG A 184 -14.43 -10.64 12.27
CA ARG A 184 -13.23 -9.85 12.57
C ARG A 184 -11.94 -10.49 12.04
N LEU A 185 -11.97 -11.76 11.62
CA LEU A 185 -10.85 -12.41 10.92
C LEU A 185 -10.70 -11.96 9.46
N VAL A 186 -11.77 -11.50 8.83
CA VAL A 186 -11.83 -11.21 7.38
C VAL A 186 -10.74 -10.21 6.92
N PRO A 187 -10.51 -9.08 7.61
CA PRO A 187 -9.45 -8.16 7.20
C PRO A 187 -8.06 -8.79 7.26
N TRP A 188 -7.79 -9.67 8.22
CA TRP A 188 -6.48 -10.33 8.39
C TRP A 188 -6.25 -11.42 7.35
N LEU A 189 -7.29 -12.22 7.06
CA LEU A 189 -7.27 -13.20 5.96
C LEU A 189 -6.98 -12.52 4.63
N ASN A 190 -7.65 -11.40 4.35
CA ASN A 190 -7.43 -10.65 3.12
C ASN A 190 -6.04 -10.00 3.05
N LYS A 191 -5.54 -9.39 4.15
CA LYS A 191 -4.19 -8.83 4.20
C LYS A 191 -3.12 -9.88 3.91
N ARG A 192 -3.25 -11.07 4.52
CA ARG A 192 -2.35 -12.18 4.25
C ARG A 192 -2.46 -12.68 2.81
N ALA A 193 -3.67 -12.82 2.26
CA ALA A 193 -3.86 -13.19 0.86
C ALA A 193 -3.22 -12.19 -0.10
N TYR A 194 -3.36 -10.89 0.19
CA TYR A 194 -2.79 -9.83 -0.62
C TYR A 194 -1.26 -9.79 -0.53
N SER A 195 -0.68 -9.98 0.65
CA SER A 195 0.78 -10.11 0.85
C SER A 195 1.37 -11.28 0.03
N LEU A 196 0.68 -12.43 0.01
CA LEU A 196 1.06 -13.57 -0.82
C LEU A 196 0.97 -13.27 -2.33
N TYR A 197 -0.03 -12.48 -2.75
CA TYR A 197 -0.08 -11.97 -4.12
C TYR A 197 1.10 -11.05 -4.43
N GLN A 198 1.42 -10.09 -3.57
CA GLN A 198 2.55 -9.18 -3.78
C GLN A 198 3.86 -9.97 -3.95
N GLN A 199 4.03 -11.07 -3.20
CA GLN A 199 5.20 -11.93 -3.33
C GLN A 199 5.27 -12.53 -4.73
N VAL A 200 4.16 -13.10 -5.21
CA VAL A 200 4.10 -13.68 -6.55
C VAL A 200 4.27 -12.61 -7.62
N ALA A 201 3.66 -11.44 -7.47
CA ALA A 201 3.85 -10.35 -8.41
C ALA A 201 5.34 -9.94 -8.49
N GLY A 202 6.02 -9.79 -7.34
CA GLY A 202 7.44 -9.46 -7.26
C GLY A 202 8.38 -10.55 -7.79
N LEU A 203 8.01 -11.83 -7.66
CA LEU A 203 8.77 -12.94 -8.27
C LEU A 203 8.67 -12.98 -9.81
N ASN A 204 7.71 -12.26 -10.41
CA ASN A 204 7.41 -12.30 -11.84
C ASN A 204 7.58 -10.92 -12.53
N VAL A 205 8.19 -9.92 -11.89
CA VAL A 205 8.54 -8.66 -12.55
C VAL A 205 9.82 -8.79 -13.37
N ASP A 206 9.92 -8.01 -14.45
CA ASP A 206 11.11 -7.94 -15.30
C ASP A 206 12.14 -6.94 -14.73
N SER A 207 12.65 -7.18 -13.52
CA SER A 207 13.62 -6.31 -12.84
C SER A 207 14.66 -7.07 -12.00
N PRO A 208 15.79 -6.43 -11.63
CA PRO A 208 16.78 -7.03 -10.74
C PRO A 208 16.22 -7.47 -9.38
N VAL A 209 15.24 -6.74 -8.84
CA VAL A 209 14.59 -7.04 -7.55
C VAL A 209 13.97 -8.45 -7.55
N ALA A 210 13.44 -8.92 -8.69
CA ALA A 210 12.90 -10.27 -8.79
C ALA A 210 13.95 -11.35 -8.50
N MET A 211 15.22 -11.15 -8.88
CA MET A 211 16.29 -12.11 -8.63
C MET A 211 16.61 -12.22 -7.14
N ASP A 212 16.65 -11.09 -6.44
CA ASP A 212 16.87 -11.04 -4.99
C ASP A 212 15.67 -11.66 -4.26
N MET A 213 14.44 -11.35 -4.68
CA MET A 213 13.23 -11.99 -4.14
C MET A 213 13.19 -13.51 -4.36
N ILE A 214 13.62 -13.99 -5.53
CA ILE A 214 13.75 -15.43 -5.83
C ILE A 214 14.74 -16.08 -4.87
N GLN A 215 15.91 -15.45 -4.66
CA GLN A 215 16.95 -15.97 -3.79
C GLN A 215 16.49 -16.02 -2.33
N GLU A 216 15.92 -14.93 -1.82
CA GLU A 216 15.45 -14.87 -0.43
C GLU A 216 14.24 -15.75 -0.18
N THR A 217 13.32 -15.87 -1.15
CA THR A 217 12.21 -16.85 -1.08
C THR A 217 12.75 -18.28 -1.00
N ALA A 218 13.73 -18.63 -1.83
CA ALA A 218 14.33 -19.95 -1.79
C ALA A 218 15.11 -20.22 -0.50
N ARG A 219 15.70 -19.18 0.10
CA ARG A 219 16.42 -19.26 1.37
C ARG A 219 15.47 -19.45 2.55
N LYS A 220 14.41 -18.64 2.65
CA LYS A 220 13.41 -18.69 3.75
C LYS A 220 12.48 -19.90 3.62
N ASP A 221 11.93 -20.16 2.44
CA ASP A 221 10.85 -21.14 2.26
C ASP A 221 11.26 -22.40 1.48
N GLY A 222 12.49 -22.43 0.96
CA GLY A 222 13.01 -23.51 0.12
C GLY A 222 12.68 -23.36 -1.38
N PRO A 223 13.53 -23.89 -2.29
CA PRO A 223 13.35 -23.72 -3.74
C PRO A 223 12.08 -24.39 -4.27
N ALA A 224 11.54 -25.39 -3.56
CA ALA A 224 10.33 -26.09 -3.97
C ALA A 224 9.07 -25.21 -4.04
N ARG A 225 9.07 -24.05 -3.36
CA ARG A 225 7.96 -23.09 -3.42
C ARG A 225 7.94 -22.27 -4.71
N LEU A 226 9.07 -22.23 -5.41
CA LEU A 226 9.25 -21.54 -6.69
C LEU A 226 8.98 -22.45 -7.89
N GLU A 227 8.81 -23.75 -7.64
CA GLU A 227 8.58 -24.78 -8.65
C GLU A 227 7.11 -25.19 -8.70
N THR A 228 6.69 -25.61 -9.90
CA THR A 228 5.37 -26.24 -10.07
C THR A 228 5.43 -27.74 -9.73
N PRO A 229 4.36 -28.38 -9.24
CA PRO A 229 4.42 -29.75 -8.70
C PRO A 229 5.01 -30.79 -9.66
N ARG A 230 4.81 -30.64 -10.98
CA ARG A 230 5.34 -31.56 -11.99
C ARG A 230 6.81 -31.30 -12.38
N MET A 231 7.33 -30.13 -12.01
CA MET A 231 8.70 -29.68 -12.28
C MET A 231 9.56 -29.68 -11.01
N ARG A 232 9.11 -30.37 -9.94
CA ARG A 232 9.81 -30.41 -8.66
C ARG A 232 11.13 -31.17 -8.78
N GLY A 233 12.25 -30.56 -8.39
CA GLY A 233 13.57 -31.20 -8.35
C GLY A 233 14.46 -31.02 -9.58
N PHE A 234 14.15 -30.07 -10.46
CA PHE A 234 15.07 -29.66 -11.53
C PHE A 234 16.17 -28.70 -11.07
N ASN A 235 16.06 -28.09 -9.87
CA ASN A 235 17.17 -27.40 -9.22
C ASN A 235 18.03 -28.37 -8.41
N ASN A 236 19.26 -28.60 -8.88
CA ASN A 236 20.30 -29.26 -8.10
C ASN A 236 21.15 -28.17 -7.42
N PRO A 237 21.17 -28.05 -6.07
CA PRO A 237 21.93 -27.01 -5.37
C PRO A 237 23.46 -27.14 -5.47
N ILE A 238 23.95 -28.16 -6.20
CA ILE A 238 25.36 -28.54 -6.24
C ILE A 238 25.82 -28.56 -7.71
N SER A 239 26.04 -27.38 -8.29
CA SER A 239 26.91 -27.25 -9.46
C SER A 239 28.35 -27.07 -8.98
N PRO A 240 29.31 -27.95 -9.38
CA PRO A 240 30.71 -27.76 -9.04
C PRO A 240 31.25 -26.56 -9.83
N GLY A 241 31.38 -25.39 -9.18
CA GLY A 241 32.06 -24.24 -9.79
C GLY A 241 31.42 -22.85 -9.70
N GLY A 242 30.45 -22.59 -8.81
CA GLY A 242 30.23 -21.22 -8.33
C GLY A 242 28.80 -20.65 -8.45
N ILE A 243 28.40 -20.01 -7.34
CA ILE A 243 27.20 -19.19 -7.10
C ILE A 243 25.87 -19.95 -7.10
N ASN A 244 25.26 -20.02 -5.91
CA ASN A 244 23.93 -20.58 -5.58
C ASN A 244 22.78 -19.88 -6.33
N ARG A 245 22.72 -19.97 -7.66
CA ARG A 245 21.65 -19.35 -8.45
C ARG A 245 20.44 -20.29 -8.52
N VAL A 246 19.35 -19.90 -7.87
CA VAL A 246 18.06 -20.59 -7.95
C VAL A 246 17.36 -20.18 -9.24
N ILE A 247 17.06 -21.15 -10.12
CA ILE A 247 16.30 -20.91 -11.35
C ILE A 247 14.91 -21.53 -11.15
N PRO A 248 13.84 -20.71 -11.02
CA PRO A 248 12.48 -21.23 -10.94
C PRO A 248 12.09 -21.99 -12.22
N VAL A 249 11.37 -23.10 -12.06
CA VAL A 249 10.86 -23.89 -13.19
C VAL A 249 9.34 -24.01 -13.07
N THR A 250 8.62 -23.42 -14.01
CA THR A 250 7.15 -23.41 -14.04
C THR A 250 6.57 -24.05 -15.31
N GLU A 251 5.35 -24.55 -15.20
CA GLU A 251 4.56 -24.95 -16.37
C GLU A 251 4.20 -23.71 -17.21
N LYS A 252 3.99 -23.92 -18.52
CA LYS A 252 3.64 -22.83 -19.44
C LYS A 252 2.34 -22.14 -19.00
N GLY A 253 2.45 -20.87 -18.62
CA GLY A 253 1.32 -20.04 -18.21
C GLY A 253 1.04 -20.01 -16.72
N GLU A 254 1.78 -20.77 -15.89
CA GLU A 254 1.76 -20.61 -14.44
C GLU A 254 2.86 -19.62 -13.99
N PRO A 255 2.56 -18.68 -13.09
CA PRO A 255 3.56 -17.77 -12.55
C PRO A 255 4.52 -18.49 -11.59
N VAL A 256 5.73 -17.93 -11.44
CA VAL A 256 6.66 -18.34 -10.37
C VAL A 256 5.99 -18.11 -9.02
N GLY A 257 6.03 -19.10 -8.13
CA GLY A 257 5.37 -18.99 -6.83
C GLY A 257 3.86 -19.21 -6.85
N VAL A 258 3.28 -19.83 -7.89
CA VAL A 258 1.83 -20.14 -7.96
C VAL A 258 1.27 -20.85 -6.71
N ALA A 259 2.10 -21.54 -5.93
CA ALA A 259 1.71 -22.12 -4.65
C ALA A 259 1.22 -21.09 -3.63
N TYR A 260 1.82 -19.88 -3.61
CA TYR A 260 1.39 -18.78 -2.74
C TYR A 260 0.03 -18.23 -3.18
N LEU A 261 -0.26 -18.15 -4.49
CA LEU A 261 -1.61 -17.80 -4.96
C LEU A 261 -2.65 -18.85 -4.59
N ARG A 262 -2.29 -20.15 -4.54
CA ARG A 262 -3.19 -21.20 -4.06
C ARG A 262 -3.49 -21.05 -2.56
N LEU A 263 -2.48 -20.67 -1.77
CA LEU A 263 -2.67 -20.36 -0.35
C LEU A 263 -3.53 -19.11 -0.18
N ALA A 264 -3.26 -18.03 -0.91
CA ALA A 264 -4.06 -16.81 -0.90
C ALA A 264 -5.53 -17.11 -1.23
N ASN A 265 -5.76 -17.93 -2.25
CA ASN A 265 -7.10 -18.36 -2.65
C ASN A 265 -7.80 -19.22 -1.58
N SER A 266 -7.04 -20.01 -0.79
CA SER A 266 -7.58 -20.73 0.37
C SER A 266 -8.06 -19.77 1.46
N LEU A 267 -7.32 -18.68 1.71
CA LEU A 267 -7.73 -17.67 2.68
C LEU A 267 -9.01 -16.94 2.24
N ILE A 268 -9.23 -16.78 0.93
CA ILE A 268 -10.50 -16.26 0.41
C ILE A 268 -11.65 -17.27 0.61
N ASN A 269 -11.37 -18.58 0.53
CA ASN A 269 -12.36 -19.58 0.91
C ASN A 269 -12.70 -19.50 2.40
N ASP A 270 -11.71 -19.30 3.28
CA ASP A 270 -11.97 -19.09 4.72
C ASP A 270 -12.89 -17.87 4.94
N ILE A 271 -12.74 -16.79 4.16
CA ILE A 271 -13.66 -15.63 4.18
C ILE A 271 -15.07 -16.03 3.73
N GLN A 272 -15.20 -16.87 2.69
CA GLN A 272 -16.49 -17.38 2.26
C GLN A 272 -17.15 -18.25 3.34
N ASP A 273 -16.39 -19.13 3.98
CA ASP A 273 -16.87 -20.01 5.06
C ASP A 273 -17.39 -19.17 6.25
N ILE A 274 -16.65 -18.13 6.65
CA ILE A 274 -17.12 -17.14 7.64
C ILE A 274 -18.44 -16.50 7.20
N ALA A 275 -18.54 -16.04 5.95
CA ALA A 275 -19.76 -15.42 5.44
C ALA A 275 -20.97 -16.38 5.50
N GLU A 276 -20.75 -17.65 5.13
CA GLU A 276 -21.78 -18.69 5.17
C GLU A 276 -22.21 -19.02 6.61
N ALA A 277 -21.27 -19.15 7.53
CA ALA A 277 -21.53 -19.38 8.96
C ALA A 277 -22.35 -18.24 9.59
N GLN A 278 -22.12 -17.00 9.14
CA GLN A 278 -22.84 -15.81 9.61
C GLN A 278 -24.17 -15.58 8.87
N GLY A 279 -24.48 -16.38 7.85
CA GLY A 279 -25.65 -16.19 7.00
C GLY A 279 -25.58 -14.93 6.13
N ASP A 280 -24.37 -14.40 5.88
CA ASP A 280 -24.11 -13.21 5.07
C ASP A 280 -23.94 -13.59 3.59
N ALA A 281 -25.07 -13.74 2.90
CA ALA A 281 -25.09 -14.14 1.50
C ALA A 281 -24.44 -13.11 0.55
N GLU A 282 -24.45 -11.81 0.89
CA GLU A 282 -23.79 -10.78 0.08
C GLU A 282 -22.28 -10.89 0.20
N MET A 283 -21.76 -11.03 1.42
CA MET A 283 -20.33 -11.26 1.65
C MET A 283 -19.86 -12.55 1.00
N ALA A 284 -20.64 -13.64 1.04
CA ALA A 284 -20.31 -14.89 0.37
C ALA A 284 -20.26 -14.74 -1.17
N ALA A 285 -21.16 -13.93 -1.75
CA ALA A 285 -21.13 -13.61 -3.18
C ALA A 285 -19.87 -12.81 -3.56
N LEU A 286 -19.43 -11.89 -2.69
CA LEU A 286 -18.21 -11.13 -2.89
C LEU A 286 -16.97 -12.00 -2.65
N ALA A 287 -16.96 -12.90 -1.67
CA ALA A 287 -15.87 -13.87 -1.49
C ALA A 287 -15.67 -14.71 -2.76
N GLN A 288 -16.76 -15.17 -3.39
CA GLN A 288 -16.71 -15.84 -4.71
C GLN A 288 -16.04 -14.97 -5.79
N LEU A 289 -16.39 -13.68 -5.85
CA LEU A 289 -15.80 -12.74 -6.81
C LEU A 289 -14.28 -12.64 -6.64
N TYR A 290 -13.80 -12.51 -5.41
CA TYR A 290 -12.37 -12.38 -5.10
C TYR A 290 -11.63 -13.70 -5.28
N HIS A 291 -12.27 -14.84 -4.98
CA HIS A 291 -11.74 -16.16 -5.32
C HIS A 291 -11.50 -16.26 -6.83
N GLY A 292 -12.44 -15.74 -7.63
CA GLY A 292 -12.29 -15.61 -9.07
C GLY A 292 -11.05 -14.82 -9.49
N ASP A 293 -10.73 -13.72 -8.80
CA ASP A 293 -9.55 -12.91 -9.07
C ASP A 293 -8.25 -13.70 -8.83
N TYR A 294 -8.12 -14.37 -7.69
CA TYR A 294 -6.94 -15.18 -7.36
C TYR A 294 -6.82 -16.42 -8.26
N ALA A 295 -7.93 -17.06 -8.62
CA ALA A 295 -7.94 -18.14 -9.60
C ALA A 295 -7.45 -17.66 -10.97
N TYR A 296 -7.81 -16.43 -11.34
CA TYR A 296 -7.37 -15.81 -12.58
C TYR A 296 -5.86 -15.55 -12.61
N LEU A 297 -5.32 -15.04 -11.50
CA LEU A 297 -3.87 -14.81 -11.31
C LEU A 297 -3.06 -16.11 -11.37
N GLN A 298 -3.66 -17.26 -11.00
CA GLN A 298 -3.04 -18.58 -11.14
C GLN A 298 -3.00 -19.07 -12.60
N GLY A 299 -3.52 -18.31 -13.58
CA GLY A 299 -3.64 -18.74 -14.97
C GLY A 299 -4.77 -19.73 -15.21
N ARG A 300 -5.70 -19.90 -14.26
CA ARG A 300 -6.81 -20.85 -14.35
C ARG A 300 -8.03 -20.21 -14.98
N SER A 301 -8.68 -20.91 -15.91
CA SER A 301 -9.92 -20.45 -16.54
C SER A 301 -11.14 -20.47 -15.61
N ILE A 302 -11.03 -21.12 -14.45
CA ILE A 302 -12.14 -21.29 -13.49
C ILE A 302 -12.64 -19.98 -12.90
N GLY A 303 -11.79 -18.94 -12.79
CA GLY A 303 -12.22 -17.63 -12.29
C GLY A 303 -13.35 -16.98 -13.09
N ARG A 304 -13.55 -17.39 -14.36
CA ARG A 304 -14.72 -16.95 -15.15
C ARG A 304 -16.03 -17.54 -14.66
N SER A 305 -16.02 -18.75 -14.09
CA SER A 305 -17.20 -19.32 -13.45
C SER A 305 -17.53 -18.55 -12.20
N ASP A 306 -16.52 -18.29 -11.37
CA ASP A 306 -16.66 -17.53 -10.13
C ASP A 306 -17.29 -16.16 -10.34
N TYR A 307 -16.87 -15.42 -11.37
CA TYR A 307 -17.48 -14.13 -11.68
C TYR A 307 -18.96 -14.22 -12.08
N ARG A 308 -19.35 -15.28 -12.82
CA ARG A 308 -20.76 -15.50 -13.20
C ARG A 308 -21.59 -15.90 -11.99
N GLU A 309 -21.07 -16.81 -11.16
CA GLU A 309 -21.72 -17.28 -9.94
C GLU A 309 -21.88 -16.14 -8.93
N ALA A 310 -20.86 -15.30 -8.75
CA ALA A 310 -20.94 -14.09 -7.95
C ALA A 310 -22.04 -13.14 -8.47
N ARG A 311 -22.08 -12.88 -9.78
CA ARG A 311 -23.13 -12.05 -10.41
C ARG A 311 -24.53 -12.62 -10.19
N GLU A 312 -24.70 -13.94 -10.33
CA GLU A 312 -25.97 -14.63 -10.10
C GLU A 312 -26.42 -14.54 -8.64
N LYS A 313 -25.51 -14.75 -7.69
CA LYS A 313 -25.77 -14.56 -6.25
C LYS A 313 -26.20 -13.12 -5.94
N LEU A 314 -25.48 -12.12 -6.47
CA LEU A 314 -25.82 -10.70 -6.28
C LEU A 314 -27.17 -10.30 -6.91
N LEU A 315 -27.52 -10.86 -8.07
CA LEU A 315 -28.84 -10.70 -8.67
C LEU A 315 -29.95 -11.30 -7.78
N ALA A 316 -29.71 -12.49 -7.22
CA ALA A 316 -30.66 -13.15 -6.33
C ALA A 316 -30.90 -12.35 -5.03
N LEU A 317 -29.92 -11.56 -4.60
CA LEU A 317 -30.02 -10.62 -3.48
C LEU A 317 -30.75 -9.31 -3.82
N GLY A 318 -31.23 -9.16 -5.06
CA GLY A 318 -32.01 -8.00 -5.49
C GLY A 318 -31.19 -6.81 -5.96
N ILE A 319 -29.87 -6.96 -6.17
CA ILE A 319 -29.07 -5.90 -6.81
C ILE A 319 -29.51 -5.77 -8.27
N LYS A 320 -29.85 -4.53 -8.66
CA LYS A 320 -30.36 -4.21 -9.99
C LYS A 320 -29.38 -4.66 -11.08
N THR A 321 -29.91 -5.27 -12.15
CA THR A 321 -29.11 -5.74 -13.29
C THR A 321 -28.27 -4.64 -13.92
N GLU A 322 -28.81 -3.42 -14.04
CA GLU A 322 -28.09 -2.26 -14.58
C GLU A 322 -26.82 -1.92 -13.77
N ARG A 323 -26.88 -2.00 -12.44
CA ARG A 323 -25.71 -1.76 -11.57
C ARG A 323 -24.66 -2.84 -11.75
N LEU A 324 -25.08 -4.10 -11.81
CA LEU A 324 -24.16 -5.22 -12.03
C LEU A 324 -23.53 -5.18 -13.41
N ASP A 325 -24.29 -4.83 -14.45
CA ASP A 325 -23.77 -4.71 -15.82
C ASP A 325 -22.79 -3.55 -15.94
N ALA A 326 -23.04 -2.42 -15.27
CA ALA A 326 -22.07 -1.33 -15.17
C ALA A 326 -20.79 -1.77 -14.44
N PHE A 327 -20.94 -2.43 -13.28
CA PHE A 327 -19.82 -2.88 -12.45
C PHE A 327 -18.95 -3.93 -13.15
N PHE A 328 -19.55 -5.02 -13.63
CA PHE A 328 -18.82 -6.10 -14.31
C PHE A 328 -18.37 -5.71 -15.72
N GLY A 329 -19.04 -4.74 -16.35
CA GLY A 329 -18.64 -4.16 -17.63
C GLY A 329 -17.38 -3.31 -17.54
N ARG A 330 -17.00 -2.87 -16.33
CA ARG A 330 -15.85 -2.02 -16.06
C ARG A 330 -14.67 -2.83 -15.49
N PRO A 331 -13.53 -2.93 -16.20
CA PRO A 331 -12.33 -3.61 -15.71
C PRO A 331 -11.82 -3.02 -14.39
N MET A 332 -11.21 -3.87 -13.55
CA MET A 332 -10.49 -3.45 -12.34
C MET A 332 -9.16 -4.18 -12.24
N ILE A 333 -8.14 -3.53 -11.68
CA ILE A 333 -6.86 -4.19 -11.38
C ILE A 333 -7.09 -5.23 -10.28
N ILE A 334 -6.51 -6.42 -10.44
CA ILE A 334 -6.69 -7.53 -9.50
C ILE A 334 -5.36 -8.05 -8.94
N PRO A 335 -5.35 -8.49 -7.66
CA PRO A 335 -6.41 -8.33 -6.67
C PRO A 335 -6.40 -6.91 -6.09
N ILE A 336 -7.49 -6.50 -5.45
CA ILE A 336 -7.53 -5.24 -4.71
C ILE A 336 -7.06 -5.47 -3.25
N PRO A 337 -6.44 -4.47 -2.58
CA PRO A 337 -5.83 -4.66 -1.26
C PRO A 337 -6.83 -4.81 -0.11
N VAL A 338 -8.08 -4.40 -0.30
CA VAL A 338 -9.13 -4.40 0.74
C VAL A 338 -10.26 -5.31 0.30
N PHE A 339 -10.71 -6.18 1.21
CA PHE A 339 -11.93 -6.95 1.01
C PHE A 339 -13.15 -6.14 1.43
N TYR A 340 -14.02 -5.86 0.47
CA TYR A 340 -15.33 -5.26 0.72
C TYR A 340 -16.38 -6.35 0.90
N SER A 341 -17.07 -6.36 2.05
CA SER A 341 -18.15 -7.29 2.37
C SER A 341 -19.52 -6.85 1.86
N ARG A 342 -19.62 -5.62 1.32
CA ARG A 342 -20.83 -5.05 0.72
C ARG A 342 -20.57 -4.60 -0.70
N PHE A 343 -21.53 -4.86 -1.58
CA PHE A 343 -21.41 -4.54 -3.00
C PHE A 343 -21.41 -3.02 -3.23
N SER A 344 -22.17 -2.26 -2.43
CA SER A 344 -22.16 -0.79 -2.49
C SER A 344 -20.76 -0.21 -2.29
N ASP A 345 -19.99 -0.78 -1.37
CA ASP A 345 -18.68 -0.25 -0.99
C ASP A 345 -17.64 -0.61 -2.05
N LEU A 346 -17.72 -1.82 -2.60
CA LEU A 346 -16.92 -2.25 -3.74
C LEU A 346 -17.23 -1.44 -5.02
N GLU A 347 -18.51 -1.15 -5.26
CA GLU A 347 -18.96 -0.31 -6.37
C GLU A 347 -18.46 1.14 -6.21
N ALA A 348 -18.57 1.69 -5.00
CA ALA A 348 -18.04 3.02 -4.68
C ALA A 348 -16.52 3.07 -4.86
N TYR A 349 -15.78 2.03 -4.47
CA TYR A 349 -14.35 1.92 -4.71
C TYR A 349 -13.99 1.87 -6.19
N GLN A 350 -14.76 1.16 -7.02
CA GLN A 350 -14.55 1.13 -8.47
C GLN A 350 -14.78 2.52 -9.11
N LEU A 351 -15.73 3.28 -8.57
CA LEU A 351 -16.14 4.59 -9.08
C LEU A 351 -15.29 5.74 -8.54
N SER A 352 -14.67 5.63 -7.36
CA SER A 352 -13.83 6.70 -6.80
C SER A 352 -12.62 7.02 -7.68
N GLY A 353 -12.10 6.02 -8.42
CA GLY A 353 -11.08 6.24 -9.44
C GLY A 353 -11.59 6.85 -10.74
N SER A 354 -12.90 6.94 -10.96
CA SER A 354 -13.50 7.27 -12.27
C SER A 354 -13.68 8.75 -12.55
N GLU A 355 -13.46 9.63 -11.57
CA GLU A 355 -13.75 11.07 -11.65
C GLU A 355 -12.78 11.87 -12.51
N MET A 356 -11.75 11.20 -13.04
CA MET A 356 -10.73 11.83 -13.88
C MET A 356 -11.29 12.07 -15.30
N PRO A 357 -11.09 13.28 -15.86
CA PRO A 357 -11.51 13.59 -17.21
C PRO A 357 -10.77 12.69 -18.21
N LEU A 358 -11.49 12.27 -19.26
CA LEU A 358 -10.89 11.56 -20.38
C LEU A 358 -9.83 12.44 -21.05
N LEU A 359 -8.74 11.83 -21.47
CA LEU A 359 -7.50 12.49 -21.89
C LEU A 359 -7.54 13.01 -23.34
N GLY A 360 -8.71 12.99 -23.97
CA GLY A 360 -8.96 13.63 -25.26
C GLY A 360 -10.42 13.57 -25.69
N GLU A 361 -10.77 14.41 -26.66
CA GLU A 361 -12.00 14.28 -27.45
C GLU A 361 -11.88 12.97 -28.25
N VAL A 362 -12.52 11.92 -27.77
CA VAL A 362 -12.90 10.84 -28.66
C VAL A 362 -14.20 11.31 -29.28
N ASP A 363 -14.23 11.51 -30.60
CA ASP A 363 -15.47 11.63 -31.36
C ASP A 363 -16.20 10.30 -31.18
N VAL A 364 -16.97 10.19 -30.10
CA VAL A 364 -17.91 9.11 -29.90
C VAL A 364 -19.12 9.53 -30.70
N ASP A 365 -19.40 8.83 -31.81
CA ASP A 365 -20.67 8.98 -32.50
C ASP A 365 -21.80 8.89 -31.47
N GLU A 366 -22.79 9.80 -31.49
CA GLU A 366 -23.89 9.80 -30.53
C GLU A 366 -24.68 8.46 -30.51
N ASP A 367 -24.56 7.68 -31.59
CA ASP A 367 -25.15 6.35 -31.78
C ASP A 367 -24.21 5.18 -31.42
N ALA A 368 -22.98 5.43 -30.92
CA ALA A 368 -22.02 4.38 -30.58
C ALA A 368 -22.53 3.49 -29.44
N ASP A 369 -22.23 2.19 -29.51
CA ASP A 369 -22.50 1.25 -28.41
C ASP A 369 -21.84 1.79 -27.12
N PRO A 370 -22.55 1.93 -25.99
CA PRO A 370 -21.95 2.28 -24.70
C PRO A 370 -20.79 1.36 -24.28
N TRP A 371 -20.66 0.18 -24.91
CA TRP A 371 -19.49 -0.66 -24.75
C TRP A 371 -18.21 -0.10 -25.38
N GLU A 372 -18.33 0.71 -26.44
CA GLU A 372 -17.24 1.27 -27.24
C GLU A 372 -16.82 2.67 -26.76
N THR A 373 -17.59 3.29 -25.87
CA THR A 373 -17.23 4.57 -25.24
C THR A 373 -15.94 4.42 -24.42
N PRO A 374 -15.00 5.39 -24.50
CA PRO A 374 -13.80 5.39 -23.67
C PRO A 374 -14.13 5.44 -22.18
N ILE A 375 -13.29 4.77 -21.38
CA ILE A 375 -13.43 4.77 -19.93
C ILE A 375 -12.09 5.10 -19.27
N HIS A 376 -12.13 5.93 -18.22
CA HIS A 376 -10.97 6.20 -17.37
C HIS A 376 -11.04 5.34 -16.11
N LEU A 377 -10.03 4.50 -15.86
CA LEU A 377 -10.00 3.58 -14.72
C LEU A 377 -9.43 4.20 -13.43
N GLY A 378 -8.86 5.40 -13.54
CA GLY A 378 -8.35 6.16 -12.40
C GLY A 378 -6.84 6.21 -12.34
N GLN A 379 -6.30 6.18 -11.14
CA GLN A 379 -4.87 6.26 -10.91
C GLN A 379 -4.31 4.92 -10.43
N PHE A 380 -3.13 4.60 -10.93
CA PHE A 380 -2.31 3.50 -10.44
C PHE A 380 -0.96 4.06 -10.03
N ARG A 381 -0.63 3.97 -8.75
CA ARG A 381 0.68 4.36 -8.24
C ARG A 381 1.52 3.11 -8.05
N ALA A 382 2.62 3.02 -8.79
CA ALA A 382 3.57 1.92 -8.68
C ALA A 382 4.35 1.99 -7.37
N TRP A 383 4.69 0.83 -6.82
CA TRP A 383 5.44 0.70 -5.57
C TRP A 383 6.86 1.28 -5.69
N GLU A 384 7.66 0.74 -6.60
CA GLU A 384 9.01 1.24 -6.91
C GLU A 384 9.37 0.90 -8.37
N GLN A 385 10.53 1.37 -8.86
CA GLN A 385 10.92 1.21 -10.26
C GLN A 385 11.00 -0.26 -10.72
N GLY A 386 11.53 -1.16 -9.90
CA GLY A 386 11.62 -2.60 -10.16
C GLY A 386 10.31 -3.36 -9.95
N LEU A 387 9.40 -2.87 -9.11
CA LEU A 387 8.07 -3.41 -8.83
C LEU A 387 6.96 -2.59 -9.52
N ALA A 388 7.25 -2.08 -10.72
CA ALA A 388 6.42 -1.10 -11.43
C ALA A 388 4.98 -1.54 -11.73
N SER A 389 4.69 -2.84 -11.74
CA SER A 389 3.35 -3.39 -11.95
C SER A 389 2.61 -3.75 -10.66
N ILE A 390 3.20 -3.45 -9.50
CA ILE A 390 2.60 -3.68 -8.18
C ILE A 390 2.19 -2.32 -7.61
N PRO A 391 0.96 -2.17 -7.10
CA PRO A 391 0.54 -0.91 -6.52
C PRO A 391 1.34 -0.59 -5.25
N LEU A 392 1.64 0.68 -5.02
CA LEU A 392 2.25 1.16 -3.80
C LEU A 392 1.34 0.81 -2.60
N PRO A 393 1.85 0.07 -1.61
CA PRO A 393 1.12 -0.22 -0.39
C PRO A 393 0.65 1.07 0.28
N GLN A 394 -0.60 1.08 0.71
CA GLN A 394 -1.13 2.19 1.50
C GLN A 394 -0.75 1.97 2.96
N PRO A 395 -0.15 2.95 3.65
CA PRO A 395 0.06 2.86 5.08
C PRO A 395 -1.21 2.51 5.83
N VAL A 396 -1.08 1.77 6.94
CA VAL A 396 -2.24 1.44 7.80
C VAL A 396 -2.96 2.69 8.32
N ASP A 397 -2.21 3.74 8.60
CA ASP A 397 -2.72 5.02 9.07
C ASP A 397 -1.78 6.18 8.68
N GLY A 398 -2.18 7.40 9.02
CA GLY A 398 -1.44 8.61 8.70
C GLY A 398 -0.14 8.81 9.49
N LEU A 399 0.31 7.84 10.30
CA LEU A 399 1.58 7.94 11.02
C LEU A 399 2.77 7.87 10.05
N LEU A 400 2.66 7.01 9.03
CA LEU A 400 3.72 6.70 8.06
C LEU A 400 3.56 7.45 6.73
N GLU A 401 2.78 8.53 6.71
CA GLU A 401 2.62 9.36 5.51
C GLU A 401 3.90 10.15 5.21
N PHE A 402 4.41 10.01 3.98
CA PHE A 402 5.51 10.82 3.45
C PHE A 402 5.20 11.20 1.99
N GLN A 403 5.77 12.31 1.53
CA GLN A 403 5.60 12.79 0.15
C GLN A 403 6.80 12.38 -0.69
N THR A 404 6.56 11.77 -1.85
CA THR A 404 7.59 11.55 -2.87
C THR A 404 7.27 12.30 -4.15
N PRO A 405 8.29 12.86 -4.84
CA PRO A 405 8.10 13.41 -6.17
C PRO A 405 7.72 12.28 -7.14
N LEU A 406 6.65 12.51 -7.91
CA LEU A 406 6.09 11.50 -8.83
C LEU A 406 6.18 11.98 -10.28
N TYR A 407 6.58 11.09 -11.18
CA TYR A 407 6.20 11.17 -12.58
C TYR A 407 4.75 10.71 -12.71
N THR A 408 3.97 11.46 -13.48
CA THR A 408 2.63 11.07 -13.90
C THR A 408 2.64 10.78 -15.39
N VAL A 409 2.09 9.65 -15.82
CA VAL A 409 1.99 9.25 -17.23
C VAL A 409 0.57 8.81 -17.50
N ASP A 410 -0.09 9.57 -18.35
CA ASP A 410 -1.44 9.27 -18.81
C ASP A 410 -1.34 8.27 -19.98
N VAL A 411 -1.97 7.10 -19.84
CA VAL A 411 -1.86 5.99 -20.81
C VAL A 411 -3.22 5.59 -21.37
N ARG A 412 -3.22 5.15 -22.63
CA ARG A 412 -4.38 4.55 -23.31
C ARG A 412 -4.03 3.16 -23.82
N PHE A 413 -4.93 2.19 -23.63
CA PHE A 413 -4.69 0.80 -23.98
C PHE A 413 -6.00 0.02 -24.22
N ARG A 414 -5.85 -1.24 -24.63
CA ARG A 414 -6.93 -2.22 -24.79
C ARG A 414 -6.79 -3.29 -23.71
N ILE A 415 -7.92 -3.73 -23.16
CA ILE A 415 -8.00 -4.92 -22.30
C ILE A 415 -8.69 -6.03 -23.08
N ASN A 416 -8.04 -7.18 -23.22
CA ASN A 416 -8.63 -8.31 -23.95
C ASN A 416 -9.68 -9.06 -23.11
N SER A 417 -10.36 -10.07 -23.69
CA SER A 417 -11.33 -10.91 -22.96
C SER A 417 -10.71 -11.79 -21.86
N ARG A 418 -9.39 -11.72 -21.70
CA ARG A 418 -8.63 -12.32 -20.61
C ARG A 418 -8.16 -11.30 -19.58
N GLY A 419 -8.52 -10.02 -19.66
CA GLY A 419 -8.06 -9.03 -18.70
C GLY A 419 -6.59 -8.62 -18.87
N ASN A 420 -5.91 -9.06 -19.93
CA ASN A 420 -4.53 -8.66 -20.21
C ASN A 420 -4.54 -7.39 -21.07
N THR A 421 -3.56 -6.52 -20.84
CA THR A 421 -3.42 -5.27 -21.57
C THR A 421 -2.66 -5.45 -22.89
N SER A 422 -3.03 -4.67 -23.90
CA SER A 422 -2.33 -4.60 -25.18
C SER A 422 -2.48 -3.20 -25.80
N GLY A 423 -1.65 -2.90 -26.80
CA GLY A 423 -1.74 -1.62 -27.51
C GLY A 423 -1.48 -0.37 -26.65
N VAL A 424 -0.72 -0.53 -25.55
CA VAL A 424 -0.45 0.56 -24.59
C VAL A 424 0.33 1.71 -25.25
N LYS A 425 -0.24 2.92 -25.16
CA LYS A 425 0.34 4.18 -25.63
C LYS A 425 0.40 5.17 -24.46
N GLY A 426 1.56 5.79 -24.23
CA GLY A 426 1.68 6.93 -23.32
C GLY A 426 1.35 8.24 -24.04
N LEU A 427 0.41 9.00 -23.49
CA LEU A 427 -0.11 10.24 -24.06
C LEU A 427 0.67 11.44 -23.55
N VAL A 428 0.47 11.79 -22.28
CA VAL A 428 1.09 12.92 -21.59
C VAL A 428 1.96 12.40 -20.45
N ILE A 429 3.10 13.05 -20.20
CA ILE A 429 3.94 12.77 -19.04
C ILE A 429 4.37 14.08 -18.38
N GLU A 430 4.32 14.12 -17.04
CA GLU A 430 4.78 15.24 -16.23
C GLU A 430 5.65 14.75 -15.07
N PRO A 431 6.88 15.28 -14.89
CA PRO A 431 7.62 16.11 -15.85
C PRO A 431 8.07 15.34 -17.10
N GLU A 432 8.34 16.04 -18.20
CA GLU A 432 8.68 15.41 -19.49
C GLU A 432 9.96 14.57 -19.44
N ASP A 433 9.81 13.24 -19.48
CA ASP A 433 10.91 12.27 -19.64
C ASP A 433 10.50 11.09 -20.53
N ARG A 434 11.21 10.93 -21.65
CA ARG A 434 10.98 9.83 -22.61
C ARG A 434 11.29 8.44 -22.02
N ARG A 435 12.27 8.33 -21.13
CA ARG A 435 12.65 7.06 -20.48
C ARG A 435 11.58 6.65 -19.47
N ALA A 436 11.16 7.57 -18.60
CA ALA A 436 10.02 7.38 -17.71
C ALA A 436 8.76 6.96 -18.48
N ARG A 437 8.39 7.67 -19.55
CA ARG A 437 7.24 7.30 -20.40
C ARG A 437 7.33 5.87 -20.91
N SER A 438 8.51 5.45 -21.37
CA SER A 438 8.75 4.10 -21.88
C SER A 438 8.69 3.02 -20.78
N ARG A 439 9.09 3.35 -19.54
CA ARG A 439 8.95 2.47 -18.37
C ARG A 439 7.48 2.30 -17.98
N ALA A 440 6.72 3.39 -17.88
CA ALA A 440 5.28 3.34 -17.59
C ALA A 440 4.51 2.49 -18.61
N VAL A 441 4.79 2.67 -19.92
CA VAL A 441 4.17 1.85 -20.97
C VAL A 441 4.49 0.37 -20.81
N ARG A 442 5.69 0.00 -20.36
CA ARG A 442 6.06 -1.39 -20.08
C ARG A 442 5.36 -1.91 -18.82
N ALA A 443 5.32 -1.13 -17.75
CA ALA A 443 4.66 -1.49 -16.50
C ALA A 443 3.17 -1.79 -16.71
N VAL A 444 2.47 -0.92 -17.44
CA VAL A 444 1.03 -1.08 -17.74
C VAL A 444 0.75 -2.34 -18.58
N ARG A 445 1.71 -2.82 -19.39
CA ARG A 445 1.57 -4.10 -20.12
C ARG A 445 1.52 -5.32 -19.20
N ASN A 446 2.08 -5.19 -18.01
CA ASN A 446 2.18 -6.26 -17.02
C ASN A 446 1.07 -6.20 -15.96
N LEU A 447 0.20 -5.18 -16.01
CA LEU A 447 -0.98 -5.11 -15.15
C LEU A 447 -2.03 -6.15 -15.55
N GLN A 448 -2.58 -6.83 -14.54
CA GLN A 448 -3.67 -7.78 -14.71
C GLN A 448 -4.99 -7.14 -14.29
N PHE A 449 -6.00 -7.25 -15.14
CA PHE A 449 -7.34 -6.77 -14.86
C PHE A 449 -8.34 -7.92 -14.74
N ARG A 450 -9.39 -7.72 -13.94
CA ARG A 450 -10.63 -8.48 -14.03
C ARG A 450 -11.19 -8.28 -15.45
N PRO A 451 -11.47 -9.35 -16.21
CA PRO A 451 -12.06 -9.23 -17.53
C PRO A 451 -13.43 -8.54 -17.48
N ALA A 452 -13.65 -7.55 -18.36
CA ALA A 452 -14.96 -6.95 -18.52
C ALA A 452 -15.97 -7.96 -19.06
N LEU A 453 -17.15 -8.01 -18.44
CA LEU A 453 -18.25 -8.87 -18.84
C LEU A 453 -19.35 -8.07 -19.52
N TYR A 454 -19.80 -8.56 -20.67
CA TYR A 454 -21.02 -8.13 -21.34
C TYR A 454 -22.06 -9.23 -21.13
N GLY A 455 -23.00 -8.99 -20.21
CA GLY A 455 -23.83 -10.04 -19.62
C GLY A 455 -22.95 -11.11 -18.96
N ASN A 456 -23.02 -12.35 -19.44
CA ASN A 456 -22.26 -13.48 -18.89
C ASN A 456 -20.98 -13.83 -19.68
N ARG A 457 -20.58 -13.02 -20.66
CA ARG A 457 -19.43 -13.30 -21.53
C ARG A 457 -18.37 -12.22 -21.39
N SER A 458 -17.11 -12.62 -21.28
CA SER A 458 -15.99 -11.68 -21.30
C SER A 458 -15.83 -11.10 -22.71
N LYS A 459 -15.94 -9.78 -22.85
CA LYS A 459 -15.76 -9.03 -24.11
C LYS A 459 -14.55 -8.09 -23.95
N PRO A 460 -13.69 -7.93 -24.97
CA PRO A 460 -12.61 -6.95 -24.92
C PRO A 460 -13.14 -5.53 -24.68
N ARG A 461 -12.35 -4.69 -24.00
CA ARG A 461 -12.58 -3.26 -23.83
C ARG A 461 -11.47 -2.49 -24.52
N ASP A 462 -11.88 -1.69 -25.50
CA ASP A 462 -11.00 -0.76 -26.20
C ASP A 462 -11.06 0.62 -25.52
N HIS A 463 -10.14 1.53 -25.88
CA HIS A 463 -10.12 2.92 -25.40
C HIS A 463 -10.13 3.08 -23.87
N VAL A 464 -9.39 2.21 -23.18
CA VAL A 464 -9.23 2.27 -21.73
C VAL A 464 -8.11 3.24 -21.39
N GLU A 465 -8.36 4.15 -20.45
CA GLU A 465 -7.41 5.15 -19.96
C GLU A 465 -7.08 4.96 -18.48
N LEU A 466 -5.85 5.29 -18.11
CA LEU A 466 -5.33 5.19 -16.74
C LEU A 466 -4.25 6.26 -16.53
N ARG A 467 -4.25 6.91 -15.37
CA ARG A 467 -3.12 7.72 -14.90
C ARG A 467 -2.14 6.83 -14.15
N TYR A 468 -0.98 6.60 -14.73
CA TYR A 468 0.08 5.83 -14.09
C TYR A 468 1.04 6.78 -13.35
N GLN A 469 1.33 6.50 -12.08
CA GLN A 469 2.24 7.28 -11.25
C GLN A 469 3.43 6.40 -10.84
N MET A 470 4.64 6.93 -10.95
CA MET A 470 5.86 6.29 -10.46
C MET A 470 6.77 7.33 -9.83
N MET A 471 7.62 6.92 -8.92
CA MET A 471 8.54 7.84 -8.28
C MET A 471 9.60 8.38 -9.25
N ASN A 472 10.03 9.61 -8.98
CA ASN A 472 11.19 10.21 -9.61
C ASN A 472 12.45 9.86 -8.81
N GLU A 473 12.99 8.66 -9.04
CA GLU A 473 14.36 8.33 -8.66
C GLU A 473 15.28 8.92 -9.74
N SER A 474 15.71 10.17 -9.54
CA SER A 474 16.88 10.68 -10.25
C SER A 474 18.12 10.02 -9.62
N ASP A 475 18.81 9.23 -10.45
CA ASP A 475 20.01 8.40 -10.20
C ASP A 475 20.86 8.72 -8.96
#